data_AF-A0A2W4QE79-F1
#
_entry.id   AF-A0A2W4QE79-F1
#
_cell.length_a   1.000
_cell.length_b   1.000
_cell.length_c   1.000
_cell.angle_alpha   90.00
_cell.angle_beta   90.00
_cell.angle_gamma   90.00
#
_symmetry.space_group_name_H-M   'P 1'
#
loop_
_entity.id
_entity.type
_entity.pdbx_description
1 polymer ?
#
loop_
_entity_poly.entity_id
_entity_poly.type
_entity_poly.pdbx_seq_one_letter_code
_entity_poly.pdbx_strand_id
1 'polypeptide(L)'
;RKMMGQELPASVRMGQRLTGMTSNQESFPLVGSYYDFHQYGDSGAWISSLFPHTAKIVDELCIIRSMYTEAINHDPALTFFQTGAQQGNRPSMGAWLSYGLGSENKNLPAFCVLLSRGKGNGQGVYAKLWTNGFLDSIHQGVQFSSGEDPVLYLNNQEGMNMTDRRRMLDKLAELNEMSYKEMGDPEIQTRIQQYEMAYRMQTAVPEITDVSREPDSIIKMYGPECLVPGTYAANCLLARKLSESGVRFVQLYHQGWDQHGNLPNEMAGQARDVDQASAALVMDLKQRGLLDETLVIWGGEFGRTNYSQGKLEPDNYGRDHHPRCFSIWMAGGGVKPGIVYGETDDFGYNIVKDPVHVHDLHATILHLMGLDHERLVFKHLGRRYRLTDVSGRVVNDLIA
;
A
#
# COMPACT_ATOMS: atom_id res chain seq x y z
N ARG A 1 15.19 -25.97 -2.64
CA ARG A 1 14.73 -27.38 -2.61
C ARG A 1 15.88 -28.36 -2.37
N LYS A 2 16.95 -28.36 -3.18
CA LYS A 2 18.11 -29.26 -3.01
C LYS A 2 18.75 -29.21 -1.62
N MET A 3 18.79 -28.02 -1.01
CA MET A 3 19.37 -27.79 0.32
C MET A 3 18.33 -27.78 1.45
N MET A 4 17.09 -28.22 1.21
CA MET A 4 16.05 -28.19 2.24
C MET A 4 16.46 -29.03 3.45
N GLY A 5 16.29 -28.47 4.65
CA GLY A 5 16.71 -29.08 5.92
C GLY A 5 18.20 -28.96 6.23
N GLN A 6 19.04 -28.48 5.31
CA GLN A 6 20.43 -28.13 5.62
C GLN A 6 20.49 -26.81 6.37
N GLU A 7 21.54 -26.62 7.17
CA GLU A 7 21.76 -25.36 7.88
C GLU A 7 22.03 -24.19 6.94
N LEU A 8 21.46 -23.02 7.25
CA LEU A 8 21.85 -21.76 6.63
C LEU A 8 23.35 -21.53 6.87
N PRO A 9 24.19 -21.44 5.81
CA PRO A 9 25.62 -21.30 6.00
C PRO A 9 25.98 -20.03 6.77
N ALA A 10 26.92 -20.16 7.71
CA ALA A 10 27.42 -19.02 8.48
C ALA A 10 28.01 -17.91 7.58
N SER A 11 28.58 -18.29 6.43
CA SER A 11 29.09 -17.36 5.41
C SER A 11 27.99 -16.52 4.75
N VAL A 12 26.75 -17.04 4.67
CA VAL A 12 25.58 -16.31 4.14
C VAL A 12 24.98 -15.44 5.24
N ARG A 13 24.84 -15.99 6.46
CA ARG A 13 24.26 -15.28 7.59
C ARG A 13 25.13 -14.13 8.10
N MET A 14 26.45 -14.24 8.00
CA MET A 14 27.43 -13.22 8.40
C MET A 14 27.20 -12.61 9.81
N GLY A 15 26.70 -13.39 10.76
CA GLY A 15 26.43 -12.93 12.13
C GLY A 15 25.34 -11.86 12.24
N GLN A 16 24.50 -11.70 11.22
CA GLN A 16 23.44 -10.69 11.20
C GLN A 16 22.44 -10.86 12.35
N ARG A 17 21.94 -9.72 12.83
CA ARG A 17 20.92 -9.66 13.88
C ARG A 17 19.61 -10.28 13.37
N LEU A 18 19.12 -11.26 14.13
CA LEU A 18 17.82 -11.90 13.93
C LEU A 18 16.75 -11.22 14.79
N THR A 19 15.48 -11.52 14.51
CA THR A 19 14.39 -11.10 15.38
C THR A 19 14.42 -11.87 16.70
N GLY A 20 13.66 -11.40 17.70
CA GLY A 20 13.51 -12.14 18.96
C GLY A 20 12.83 -13.51 18.80
N MET A 21 12.19 -13.80 17.66
CA MET A 21 11.52 -15.07 17.42
C MET A 21 12.51 -16.20 17.10
N THR A 22 13.63 -15.90 16.45
CA THR A 22 14.63 -16.91 16.06
C THR A 22 16.02 -16.66 16.62
N SER A 23 16.24 -15.58 17.38
CA SER A 23 17.55 -15.25 17.98
C SER A 23 18.11 -16.32 18.93
N ASN A 24 17.22 -17.08 19.59
CA ASN A 24 17.59 -18.10 20.57
C ASN A 24 17.51 -19.53 20.01
N GLN A 25 17.26 -19.67 18.70
CA GLN A 25 17.20 -20.98 18.05
C GLN A 25 18.62 -21.49 17.72
N GLU A 26 18.86 -22.78 17.94
CA GLU A 26 20.19 -23.38 17.73
C GLU A 26 20.48 -23.74 16.25
N SER A 27 19.44 -23.95 15.45
CA SER A 27 19.50 -24.45 14.07
C SER A 27 18.66 -23.59 13.14
N PHE A 28 19.08 -23.36 11.91
CA PHE A 28 18.39 -22.56 10.90
C PHE A 28 18.19 -23.39 9.63
N PRO A 29 17.26 -24.38 9.65
CA PRO A 29 17.08 -25.29 8.54
C PRO A 29 16.49 -24.55 7.35
N LEU A 30 17.19 -24.58 6.22
CA LEU A 30 16.76 -23.99 4.95
C LEU A 30 15.46 -24.60 4.47
N VAL A 31 14.59 -23.75 3.94
CA VAL A 31 13.28 -24.11 3.44
C VAL A 31 13.26 -23.90 1.93
N GLY A 32 13.14 -24.99 1.18
CA GLY A 32 12.88 -24.90 -0.26
C GLY A 32 11.54 -24.25 -0.56
N SER A 33 11.41 -23.58 -1.70
CA SER A 33 10.09 -23.15 -2.16
C SER A 33 9.14 -24.34 -2.28
N TYR A 34 7.97 -24.24 -1.66
CA TYR A 34 6.88 -25.21 -1.78
C TYR A 34 6.26 -25.16 -3.18
N TYR A 35 6.17 -23.96 -3.77
CA TYR A 35 5.60 -23.70 -5.09
C TYR A 35 6.67 -23.61 -6.18
N ASP A 36 6.30 -23.95 -7.40
CA ASP A 36 7.17 -23.81 -8.56
C ASP A 36 7.31 -22.35 -8.97
N PHE A 37 8.41 -22.03 -9.61
CA PHE A 37 8.66 -20.73 -10.22
C PHE A 37 9.04 -20.96 -11.67
N HIS A 38 8.58 -20.08 -12.56
CA HIS A 38 8.95 -20.08 -13.96
C HIS A 38 9.29 -18.66 -14.41
N GLN A 39 10.06 -18.55 -15.49
CA GLN A 39 10.30 -17.26 -16.12
C GLN A 39 9.16 -16.93 -17.09
N TYR A 40 8.70 -15.69 -17.06
CA TYR A 40 7.63 -15.19 -17.91
C TYR A 40 8.05 -13.90 -18.60
N GLY A 41 7.41 -13.63 -19.74
CA GLY A 41 7.59 -12.41 -20.52
C GLY A 41 8.98 -12.24 -21.13
N ASP A 42 9.16 -11.12 -21.82
CA ASP A 42 10.45 -10.70 -22.36
C ASP A 42 11.42 -10.25 -21.27
N SER A 43 10.88 -9.79 -20.14
CA SER A 43 11.64 -9.48 -18.92
C SER A 43 12.33 -10.69 -18.28
N GLY A 44 11.88 -11.91 -18.60
CA GLY A 44 12.41 -13.16 -18.02
C GLY A 44 12.20 -13.24 -16.50
N ALA A 45 11.19 -12.54 -15.98
CA ALA A 45 10.92 -12.43 -14.55
C ALA A 45 10.50 -13.79 -13.96
N TRP A 46 11.11 -14.16 -12.83
CA TRP A 46 10.73 -15.37 -12.08
C TRP A 46 9.46 -15.12 -11.27
N ILE A 47 8.36 -15.75 -11.66
CA ILE A 47 7.08 -15.66 -10.95
C ILE A 47 6.66 -17.05 -10.43
N SER A 48 6.15 -17.08 -9.21
CA SER A 48 5.63 -18.29 -8.58
C SER A 48 4.36 -18.77 -9.30
N SER A 49 4.15 -20.08 -9.34
CA SER A 49 2.92 -20.71 -9.84
C SER A 49 1.66 -20.27 -9.07
N LEU A 50 1.82 -19.61 -7.91
CA LEU A 50 0.75 -19.00 -7.15
C LEU A 50 0.18 -17.72 -7.79
N PHE A 51 0.92 -17.06 -8.69
CA PHE A 51 0.54 -15.79 -9.30
C PHE A 51 0.37 -15.88 -10.83
N PRO A 52 -0.50 -16.78 -11.33
CA PRO A 52 -0.65 -17.00 -12.78
C PRO A 52 -1.24 -15.79 -13.53
N HIS A 53 -1.93 -14.86 -12.86
CA HIS A 53 -2.43 -13.63 -13.48
C HIS A 53 -1.34 -12.57 -13.54
N THR A 54 -0.59 -12.37 -12.45
CA THR A 54 0.57 -11.47 -12.43
C THR A 54 1.61 -11.89 -13.48
N ALA A 55 1.82 -13.20 -13.65
CA ALA A 55 2.71 -13.75 -14.67
C ALA A 55 2.39 -13.30 -16.11
N LYS A 56 1.12 -12.96 -16.40
CA LYS A 56 0.68 -12.52 -17.74
C LYS A 56 0.98 -11.05 -18.02
N ILE A 57 1.30 -10.27 -17.00
CA ILE A 57 1.50 -8.82 -17.10
C ILE A 57 2.92 -8.39 -16.74
N VAL A 58 3.85 -9.33 -16.56
CA VAL A 58 5.23 -9.06 -16.11
C VAL A 58 5.98 -8.04 -16.95
N ASP A 59 5.67 -7.95 -18.25
CA ASP A 59 6.31 -7.00 -19.15
C ASP A 59 5.76 -5.56 -18.98
N GLU A 60 4.69 -5.38 -18.22
CA GLU A 60 4.20 -4.09 -17.73
C GLU A 60 4.81 -3.71 -16.37
N LEU A 61 5.49 -4.65 -15.70
CA LEU A 61 5.95 -4.49 -14.33
C LEU A 61 7.42 -4.07 -14.25
N CYS A 62 7.70 -3.16 -13.34
CA CYS A 62 9.03 -2.90 -12.79
C CYS A 62 9.15 -3.67 -11.47
N ILE A 63 9.84 -4.81 -11.47
CA ILE A 63 10.05 -5.62 -10.26
C ILE A 63 11.35 -5.21 -9.59
N ILE A 64 11.30 -4.73 -8.35
CA ILE A 64 12.48 -4.45 -7.53
C ILE A 64 12.64 -5.61 -6.57
N ARG A 65 13.71 -6.40 -6.69
CA ARG A 65 13.96 -7.57 -5.82
C ARG A 65 15.05 -7.36 -4.76
N SER A 66 15.59 -6.14 -4.71
CA SER A 66 16.66 -5.71 -3.79
C SER A 66 16.16 -4.67 -2.78
N MET A 67 14.87 -4.70 -2.43
CA MET A 67 14.35 -3.82 -1.38
C MET A 67 14.92 -4.20 -0.02
N TYR A 68 15.25 -3.22 0.82
CA TYR A 68 15.63 -3.45 2.21
C TYR A 68 15.19 -2.34 3.17
N THR A 69 15.10 -2.68 4.45
CA THR A 69 14.73 -1.82 5.57
C THR A 69 15.45 -2.24 6.86
N GLU A 70 15.56 -1.36 7.85
CA GLU A 70 16.08 -1.70 9.18
C GLU A 70 14.99 -2.27 10.12
N ALA A 71 13.72 -2.04 9.83
CA ALA A 71 12.62 -2.42 10.70
C ALA A 71 12.37 -3.94 10.64
N ILE A 72 12.47 -4.61 11.80
CA ILE A 72 12.32 -6.07 11.94
C ILE A 72 10.93 -6.51 12.43
N ASN A 73 10.04 -5.56 12.73
CA ASN A 73 8.71 -5.80 13.27
C ASN A 73 7.68 -5.08 12.41
N HIS A 74 6.49 -5.67 12.26
CA HIS A 74 5.38 -5.14 11.45
C HIS A 74 5.09 -3.68 11.72
N ASP A 75 4.83 -3.33 12.98
CA ASP A 75 4.35 -1.99 13.30
C ASP A 75 5.36 -0.87 12.95
N PRO A 76 6.65 -0.95 13.34
CA PRO A 76 7.68 -0.04 12.85
C PRO A 76 7.89 -0.10 11.32
N ALA A 77 7.83 -1.28 10.71
CA ALA A 77 8.10 -1.44 9.27
C ALA A 77 6.99 -0.84 8.42
N LEU A 78 5.72 -1.11 8.76
CA LEU A 78 4.55 -0.48 8.14
C LEU A 78 4.61 1.04 8.34
N THR A 79 4.85 1.51 9.57
CA THR A 79 4.99 2.96 9.84
C THR A 79 6.09 3.57 8.98
N PHE A 80 7.21 2.86 8.77
CA PHE A 80 8.32 3.32 7.96
C PHE A 80 7.96 3.42 6.48
N PHE A 81 7.36 2.37 5.94
CA PHE A 81 6.87 2.35 4.56
C PHE A 81 5.83 3.44 4.30
N GLN A 82 5.01 3.77 5.28
CA GLN A 82 4.00 4.81 5.10
C GLN A 82 4.52 6.22 5.35
N THR A 83 5.47 6.42 6.25
CA THR A 83 5.77 7.77 6.78
C THR A 83 7.24 8.18 6.71
N GLY A 84 8.12 7.32 6.17
CA GLY A 84 9.56 7.57 6.13
C GLY A 84 10.21 7.62 7.52
N ALA A 85 9.52 7.25 8.60
CA ALA A 85 10.13 6.96 9.90
C ALA A 85 9.52 5.73 10.57
N GLN A 86 10.29 5.07 11.43
CA GLN A 86 9.82 3.92 12.22
C GLN A 86 8.95 4.35 13.42
N GLN A 87 9.02 5.61 13.83
CA GLN A 87 8.18 6.18 14.89
C GLN A 87 6.93 6.84 14.26
N GLY A 88 5.80 6.70 14.95
CA GLY A 88 4.53 7.29 14.52
C GLY A 88 4.49 8.82 14.58
N ASN A 89 3.30 9.37 14.29
CA ASN A 89 2.99 10.81 14.26
C ASN A 89 3.68 11.61 13.13
N ARG A 90 4.17 10.92 12.10
CA ARG A 90 4.59 11.54 10.86
C ARG A 90 3.49 11.43 9.80
N PRO A 91 3.39 12.40 8.88
CA PRO A 91 2.46 12.31 7.77
C PRO A 91 2.77 11.10 6.91
N SER A 92 1.72 10.40 6.47
CA SER A 92 1.84 9.25 5.56
C SER A 92 2.01 9.68 4.10
N MET A 93 2.41 8.76 3.22
CA MET A 93 2.67 9.02 1.81
C MET A 93 1.44 9.56 1.07
N GLY A 94 0.24 9.08 1.41
CA GLY A 94 -1.00 9.67 0.90
C GLY A 94 -1.19 11.13 1.34
N ALA A 95 -0.80 11.47 2.57
CA ALA A 95 -0.80 12.86 3.05
C ALA A 95 0.28 13.71 2.36
N TRP A 96 1.44 13.14 2.02
CA TRP A 96 2.49 13.83 1.26
C TRP A 96 2.00 14.24 -0.13
N LEU A 97 1.33 13.33 -0.83
CA LEU A 97 0.79 13.59 -2.17
C LEU A 97 -0.40 14.55 -2.10
N SER A 98 -1.28 14.40 -1.10
CA SER A 98 -2.35 15.36 -0.84
C SER A 98 -1.80 16.78 -0.59
N TYR A 99 -0.70 16.91 0.15
CA TYR A 99 -0.05 18.21 0.40
C TYR A 99 0.71 18.75 -0.81
N GLY A 100 1.48 17.90 -1.49
CA GLY A 100 2.35 18.31 -2.59
C GLY A 100 1.59 18.59 -3.89
N LEU A 101 0.56 17.81 -4.20
CA LEU A 101 -0.23 17.92 -5.43
C LEU A 101 -1.58 18.62 -5.23
N GLY A 102 -2.09 18.68 -3.99
CA GLY A 102 -3.46 19.11 -3.73
C GLY A 102 -4.49 18.12 -4.28
N SER A 103 -5.72 18.59 -4.48
CA SER A 103 -6.79 17.82 -5.13
C SER A 103 -7.45 18.66 -6.22
N GLU A 104 -7.64 18.06 -7.39
CA GLU A 104 -8.53 18.62 -8.43
C GLU A 104 -9.97 18.14 -8.23
N ASN A 105 -10.16 17.06 -7.46
CA ASN A 105 -11.46 16.54 -7.11
C ASN A 105 -12.09 17.36 -5.97
N LYS A 106 -13.30 17.87 -6.21
CA LYS A 106 -14.08 18.67 -5.27
C LYS A 106 -15.10 17.87 -4.46
N ASN A 107 -15.34 16.61 -4.82
CA ASN A 107 -16.40 15.76 -4.33
C ASN A 107 -15.90 14.54 -3.54
N LEU A 108 -14.63 14.15 -3.71
CA LEU A 108 -13.99 13.05 -2.98
C LEU A 108 -12.68 13.52 -2.31
N PRO A 109 -12.24 12.82 -1.24
CA PRO A 109 -10.95 13.07 -0.61
C PRO A 109 -9.79 12.83 -1.58
N ALA A 110 -8.69 13.54 -1.38
CA ALA A 110 -7.45 13.29 -2.13
C ALA A 110 -6.80 11.93 -1.78
N PHE A 111 -7.06 11.43 -0.56
CA PHE A 111 -6.47 10.23 -0.01
C PHE A 111 -7.55 9.30 0.56
N CYS A 112 -7.77 8.17 -0.12
CA CYS A 112 -8.74 7.14 0.27
C CYS A 112 -8.03 5.86 0.72
N VAL A 113 -8.60 5.19 1.74
CA VAL A 113 -8.04 3.97 2.34
C VAL A 113 -9.07 2.86 2.31
N LEU A 114 -8.67 1.70 1.80
CA LEU A 114 -9.49 0.51 1.63
C LEU A 114 -8.87 -0.63 2.42
N LEU A 115 -9.66 -1.24 3.31
CA LEU A 115 -9.20 -2.36 4.12
C LEU A 115 -9.82 -3.65 3.63
N SER A 116 -9.01 -4.70 3.56
CA SER A 116 -9.44 -6.07 3.32
C SER A 116 -8.66 -7.01 4.23
N ARG A 117 -9.22 -8.18 4.48
CA ARG A 117 -8.60 -9.20 5.32
C ARG A 117 -8.52 -10.50 4.55
N GLY A 118 -7.30 -11.00 4.35
CA GLY A 118 -7.06 -12.32 3.78
C GLY A 118 -7.21 -13.43 4.82
N LYS A 119 -6.87 -14.65 4.40
CA LYS A 119 -6.89 -15.84 5.26
C LYS A 119 -5.61 -15.92 6.09
N GLY A 120 -5.75 -16.27 7.38
CA GLY A 120 -4.63 -16.46 8.31
C GLY A 120 -4.59 -15.42 9.43
N ASN A 121 -3.42 -15.30 10.07
CA ASN A 121 -3.21 -14.39 11.18
C ASN A 121 -3.32 -12.92 10.73
N GLY A 122 -4.29 -12.20 11.30
CA GLY A 122 -4.51 -10.79 11.01
C GLY A 122 -3.64 -9.91 11.91
N GLN A 123 -2.55 -9.36 11.36
CA GLN A 123 -1.86 -8.23 11.98
C GLN A 123 -2.80 -7.00 11.98
N GLY A 124 -2.81 -6.28 13.09
CA GLY A 124 -3.64 -5.08 13.24
C GLY A 124 -3.19 -3.97 12.29
N VAL A 125 -4.10 -3.49 11.46
CA VAL A 125 -3.92 -2.28 10.63
C VAL A 125 -4.68 -1.15 11.30
N TYR A 126 -3.98 -0.07 11.66
CA TYR A 126 -4.51 1.02 12.48
C TYR A 126 -4.41 2.36 11.78
N ALA A 127 -5.30 3.29 12.14
CA ALA A 127 -5.43 4.60 11.49
C ALA A 127 -4.16 5.46 11.47
N LYS A 128 -3.19 5.18 12.34
CA LYS A 128 -1.89 5.83 12.32
C LYS A 128 -1.10 5.60 11.03
N LEU A 129 -1.42 4.58 10.24
CA LEU A 129 -0.72 4.27 9.00
C LEU A 129 -1.15 5.18 7.83
N TRP A 130 -2.29 5.85 7.93
CA TRP A 130 -2.80 6.80 6.94
C TRP A 130 -3.08 8.19 7.54
N THR A 131 -2.27 8.58 8.53
CA THR A 131 -2.42 9.85 9.23
C THR A 131 -1.85 11.02 8.45
N ASN A 132 -2.42 12.21 8.63
CA ASN A 132 -1.83 13.49 8.25
C ASN A 132 -0.65 13.90 9.16
N GLY A 133 -0.46 13.25 10.31
CA GLY A 133 0.60 13.58 11.26
C GLY A 133 0.51 15.03 11.71
N PHE A 134 1.55 15.81 11.40
CA PHE A 134 1.60 17.24 11.71
C PHE A 134 1.16 18.18 10.56
N LEU A 135 0.74 17.63 9.41
CA LEU A 135 0.11 18.42 8.36
C LEU A 135 -1.33 18.78 8.75
N ASP A 136 -1.94 19.72 8.04
CA ASP A 136 -3.33 20.11 8.24
C ASP A 136 -4.29 18.90 8.07
N SER A 137 -5.40 18.89 8.80
CA SER A 137 -6.29 17.72 8.85
C SER A 137 -7.05 17.46 7.55
N ILE A 138 -7.00 18.37 6.57
CA ILE A 138 -7.45 18.11 5.19
C ILE A 138 -6.69 16.97 4.49
N HIS A 139 -5.46 16.66 4.95
CA HIS A 139 -4.61 15.63 4.34
C HIS A 139 -4.79 14.24 4.98
N GLN A 140 -5.73 14.10 5.92
CA GLN A 140 -6.01 12.84 6.60
C GLN A 140 -6.62 11.83 5.63
N GLY A 141 -6.11 10.59 5.64
CA GLY A 141 -6.69 9.52 4.84
C GLY A 141 -8.11 9.17 5.31
N VAL A 142 -9.04 9.04 4.37
CA VAL A 142 -10.44 8.69 4.62
C VAL A 142 -10.65 7.21 4.32
N GLN A 143 -11.02 6.44 5.33
CA GLN A 143 -11.30 5.02 5.18
C GLN A 143 -12.69 4.80 4.59
N PHE A 144 -12.78 3.95 3.55
CA PHE A 144 -14.03 3.40 3.07
C PHE A 144 -14.21 2.00 3.67
N SER A 145 -15.28 1.84 4.43
CA SER A 145 -15.72 0.61 5.07
C SER A 145 -16.41 -0.31 4.07
N SER A 146 -16.46 -1.60 4.39
CA SER A 146 -17.20 -2.61 3.63
C SER A 146 -18.67 -2.73 4.04
N GLY A 147 -19.14 -1.88 4.97
CA GLY A 147 -20.51 -1.91 5.49
C GLY A 147 -21.50 -1.14 4.63
N GLU A 148 -22.74 -1.06 5.10
CA GLU A 148 -23.83 -0.29 4.45
C GLU A 148 -23.50 1.20 4.33
N ASP A 149 -22.68 1.73 5.25
CA ASP A 149 -22.10 3.06 5.21
C ASP A 149 -20.60 2.98 4.87
N PRO A 150 -20.21 3.05 3.59
CA PRO A 150 -18.80 3.05 3.20
C PRO A 150 -18.03 4.18 3.90
N VAL A 151 -18.65 5.35 4.08
CA VAL A 151 -18.07 6.41 4.90
C VAL A 151 -19.01 6.65 6.07
N LEU A 152 -18.49 6.42 7.29
CA LEU A 152 -19.28 6.53 8.50
C LEU A 152 -19.81 7.95 8.70
N TYR A 153 -21.06 8.05 9.18
CA TYR A 153 -21.75 9.32 9.45
C TYR A 153 -21.92 10.24 8.24
N LEU A 154 -21.81 9.69 7.04
CA LEU A 154 -22.01 10.43 5.80
C LEU A 154 -23.51 10.69 5.55
N ASN A 155 -24.36 9.68 5.78
CA ASN A 155 -25.78 9.75 5.50
C ASN A 155 -26.55 10.67 6.47
N ASN A 156 -27.63 11.27 5.97
CA ASN A 156 -28.51 12.10 6.79
C ASN A 156 -29.33 11.21 7.76
N GLN A 157 -29.58 11.72 8.97
CA GLN A 157 -30.47 11.02 9.90
C GLN A 157 -31.91 11.01 9.40
N GLU A 158 -32.68 10.02 9.84
CA GLU A 158 -34.07 9.85 9.47
C GLU A 158 -34.88 11.13 9.77
N GLY A 159 -35.65 11.60 8.79
CA GLY A 159 -36.42 12.85 8.86
C GLY A 159 -35.66 14.12 8.45
N MET A 160 -34.35 14.07 8.19
CA MET A 160 -33.59 15.22 7.64
C MET A 160 -33.52 15.16 6.12
N ASN A 161 -34.06 16.17 5.43
CA ASN A 161 -33.91 16.29 3.98
C ASN A 161 -32.63 17.05 3.59
N MET A 162 -32.22 16.95 2.33
CA MET A 162 -30.99 17.57 1.80
C MET A 162 -30.98 19.09 1.92
N THR A 163 -32.13 19.74 1.82
CA THR A 163 -32.26 21.21 1.91
C THR A 163 -32.00 21.70 3.32
N ASP A 164 -32.54 21.00 4.32
CA ASP A 164 -32.33 21.31 5.73
C ASP A 164 -30.89 21.04 6.14
N ARG A 165 -30.28 19.96 5.63
CA ARG A 165 -28.84 19.69 5.81
C ARG A 165 -27.98 20.82 5.26
N ARG A 166 -28.24 21.27 4.03
CA ARG A 166 -27.52 22.40 3.40
C ARG A 166 -27.64 23.67 4.25
N ARG A 167 -28.85 24.02 4.68
CA ARG A 167 -29.09 25.19 5.54
C ARG A 167 -28.34 25.10 6.87
N MET A 168 -28.33 23.91 7.49
CA MET A 168 -27.59 23.65 8.72
C MET A 168 -26.08 23.87 8.53
N LEU A 169 -25.51 23.34 7.44
CA LEU A 169 -24.10 23.51 7.12
C LEU A 169 -23.74 24.96 6.81
N ASP A 170 -24.59 25.70 6.09
CA ASP A 170 -24.40 27.14 5.83
C ASP A 170 -24.32 27.93 7.15
N LYS A 171 -25.20 27.63 8.11
CA LYS A 171 -25.18 28.28 9.42
C LYS A 171 -24.00 27.85 10.29
N LEU A 172 -23.60 26.60 10.22
CA LEU A 172 -22.40 26.13 10.92
C LEU A 172 -21.14 26.79 10.35
N ALA A 173 -21.06 26.95 9.03
CA ALA A 173 -19.97 27.66 8.37
C ALA A 173 -19.92 29.14 8.82
N GLU A 174 -21.07 29.83 8.87
CA GLU A 174 -21.16 31.20 9.37
C GLU A 174 -20.63 31.33 10.82
N LEU A 175 -21.04 30.42 11.72
CA LEU A 175 -20.56 30.41 13.10
C LEU A 175 -19.06 30.13 13.20
N ASN A 176 -18.55 29.17 12.44
CA ASN A 176 -17.13 28.88 12.40
C ASN A 176 -16.32 30.06 11.85
N GLU A 177 -16.81 30.77 10.84
CA GLU A 177 -16.17 31.98 10.32
C GLU A 177 -16.12 33.11 11.37
N MET A 178 -17.15 33.23 12.21
CA MET A 178 -17.11 34.15 13.36
C MET A 178 -16.01 33.74 14.36
N SER A 179 -15.96 32.46 14.73
CA SER A 179 -14.92 31.94 15.64
C SER A 179 -13.51 32.08 15.05
N TYR A 180 -13.35 31.89 13.74
CA TYR A 180 -12.06 32.08 13.06
C TYR A 180 -11.59 33.54 13.13
N LYS A 181 -12.50 34.50 12.94
CA LYS A 181 -12.16 35.93 13.06
C LYS A 181 -11.71 36.33 14.47
N GLU A 182 -12.24 35.65 15.50
CA GLU A 182 -11.87 35.89 16.89
C GLU A 182 -10.57 35.19 17.30
N MET A 183 -10.40 33.92 16.93
CA MET A 183 -9.28 33.08 17.40
C MET A 183 -8.09 33.05 16.44
N GLY A 184 -8.31 33.20 15.14
CA GLY A 184 -7.29 33.09 14.10
C GLY A 184 -6.73 31.68 13.89
N ASP A 185 -7.38 30.63 14.42
CA ASP A 185 -6.93 29.24 14.30
C ASP A 185 -7.28 28.67 12.90
N PRO A 186 -6.29 28.36 12.03
CA PRO A 186 -6.53 27.80 10.71
C PRO A 186 -7.32 26.48 10.70
N GLU A 187 -7.29 25.71 11.79
CA GLU A 187 -8.02 24.44 11.88
C GLU A 187 -9.54 24.64 11.79
N ILE A 188 -10.04 25.83 12.16
CA ILE A 188 -11.46 26.17 12.01
C ILE A 188 -11.86 26.20 10.53
N GLN A 189 -11.02 26.78 9.66
CA GLN A 189 -11.27 26.80 8.21
C GLN A 189 -11.21 25.39 7.61
N THR A 190 -10.25 24.57 8.07
CA THR A 190 -10.16 23.16 7.69
C THR A 190 -11.44 22.40 8.03
N ARG A 191 -12.01 22.60 9.22
CA ARG A 191 -13.29 21.97 9.61
C ARG A 191 -14.45 22.35 8.71
N ILE A 192 -14.56 23.63 8.34
CA ILE A 192 -15.58 24.09 7.37
C ILE A 192 -15.43 23.32 6.06
N GLN A 193 -14.20 23.22 5.53
CA GLN A 193 -13.94 22.50 4.28
C GLN A 193 -14.26 21.01 4.38
N GLN A 194 -13.96 20.37 5.51
CA GLN A 194 -14.31 18.97 5.75
C GLN A 194 -15.83 18.74 5.76
N TYR A 195 -16.60 19.65 6.37
CA TYR A 195 -18.07 19.55 6.35
C TYR A 195 -18.64 19.70 4.94
N GLU A 196 -18.10 20.62 4.14
CA GLU A 196 -18.48 20.78 2.74
C GLU A 196 -18.14 19.55 1.90
N MET A 197 -16.96 18.98 2.10
CA MET A 197 -16.54 17.74 1.43
C MET A 197 -17.47 16.58 1.80
N ALA A 198 -17.75 16.40 3.09
CA ALA A 198 -18.68 15.37 3.55
C ALA A 198 -20.08 15.55 2.91
N TYR A 199 -20.57 16.77 2.77
CA TYR A 199 -21.84 17.01 2.09
C TYR A 199 -21.83 16.56 0.62
N ARG A 200 -20.76 16.86 -0.13
CA ARG A 200 -20.62 16.44 -1.54
C ARG A 200 -20.42 14.94 -1.70
N MET A 201 -19.74 14.31 -0.74
CA MET A 201 -19.54 12.86 -0.71
C MET A 201 -20.86 12.11 -0.59
N GLN A 202 -21.92 12.70 0.00
CA GLN A 202 -23.24 12.04 0.12
C GLN A 202 -23.81 11.59 -1.23
N THR A 203 -23.53 12.33 -2.32
CA THR A 203 -23.96 11.94 -3.66
C THR A 203 -22.90 11.13 -4.41
N ALA A 204 -21.62 11.47 -4.23
CA ALA A 204 -20.53 10.83 -4.97
C ALA A 204 -20.22 9.40 -4.48
N VAL A 205 -20.32 9.14 -3.17
CA VAL A 205 -19.97 7.83 -2.60
C VAL A 205 -20.91 6.71 -3.07
N PRO A 206 -22.25 6.86 -3.06
CA PRO A 206 -23.13 5.82 -3.59
C PRO A 206 -22.84 5.46 -5.04
N GLU A 207 -22.56 6.46 -5.89
CA GLU A 207 -22.23 6.24 -7.30
C GLU A 207 -20.89 5.50 -7.47
N ILE A 208 -19.87 5.86 -6.68
CA ILE A 208 -18.55 5.24 -6.81
C ILE A 208 -18.51 3.81 -6.28
N THR A 209 -19.34 3.49 -5.29
CA THR A 209 -19.44 2.13 -4.74
C THR A 209 -20.39 1.24 -5.52
N ASP A 210 -21.19 1.79 -6.43
CA ASP A 210 -22.10 1.02 -7.27
C ASP A 210 -21.32 0.29 -8.39
N VAL A 211 -21.30 -1.04 -8.28
CA VAL A 211 -20.70 -1.96 -9.25
C VAL A 211 -21.73 -2.58 -10.20
N SER A 212 -23.03 -2.29 -10.02
CA SER A 212 -24.10 -2.89 -10.85
C SER A 212 -24.04 -2.50 -12.32
N ARG A 213 -23.34 -1.40 -12.63
CA ARG A 213 -23.13 -0.88 -13.99
C ARG A 213 -21.84 -1.38 -14.64
N GLU A 214 -21.03 -2.16 -13.94
CA GLU A 214 -19.79 -2.68 -14.48
C GLU A 214 -20.08 -3.80 -15.50
N PRO A 215 -19.45 -3.76 -16.70
CA PRO A 215 -19.65 -4.81 -17.69
C PRO A 215 -19.21 -6.19 -17.17
N ASP A 216 -19.90 -7.25 -17.63
CA ASP A 216 -19.55 -8.64 -17.30
C ASP A 216 -18.08 -8.99 -17.61
N SER A 217 -17.51 -8.37 -18.65
CA SER A 217 -16.09 -8.53 -18.99
C SER A 217 -15.15 -8.02 -17.91
N ILE A 218 -15.49 -6.91 -17.24
CA ILE A 218 -14.72 -6.33 -16.14
C ILE A 218 -14.87 -7.20 -14.89
N ILE A 219 -16.10 -7.61 -14.56
CA ILE A 219 -16.35 -8.53 -13.43
C ILE A 219 -15.56 -9.82 -13.62
N LYS A 220 -15.56 -10.39 -14.82
CA LYS A 220 -14.77 -11.59 -15.15
C LYS A 220 -13.27 -11.36 -15.04
N MET A 221 -12.79 -10.16 -15.38
CA MET A 221 -11.38 -9.81 -15.29
C MET A 221 -10.90 -9.78 -13.84
N TYR A 222 -11.62 -9.07 -12.95
CA TYR A 222 -11.30 -8.98 -11.52
C TYR A 222 -11.61 -10.26 -10.73
N GLY A 223 -12.57 -11.06 -11.21
CA GLY A 223 -13.07 -12.24 -10.53
C GLY A 223 -14.30 -11.95 -9.67
N PRO A 224 -15.10 -12.97 -9.32
CA PRO A 224 -16.42 -12.80 -8.70
C PRO A 224 -16.38 -12.12 -7.33
N GLU A 225 -15.27 -12.24 -6.60
CA GLU A 225 -15.08 -11.58 -5.30
C GLU A 225 -15.15 -10.04 -5.41
N CYS A 226 -14.98 -9.46 -6.61
CA CYS A 226 -15.11 -8.02 -6.80
C CYS A 226 -16.52 -7.48 -6.54
N LEU A 227 -17.52 -8.37 -6.47
CA LEU A 227 -18.91 -8.05 -6.16
C LEU A 227 -19.21 -8.12 -4.66
N VAL A 228 -18.24 -8.53 -3.84
CA VAL A 228 -18.42 -8.69 -2.38
C VAL A 228 -17.66 -7.57 -1.67
N PRO A 229 -18.36 -6.57 -1.10
CA PRO A 229 -17.71 -5.46 -0.40
C PRO A 229 -16.72 -5.93 0.69
N GLY A 230 -15.54 -5.30 0.75
CA GLY A 230 -14.49 -5.61 1.72
C GLY A 230 -13.51 -6.71 1.32
N THR A 231 -13.74 -7.41 0.21
CA THR A 231 -12.71 -8.27 -0.38
C THR A 231 -11.61 -7.44 -1.03
N TYR A 232 -10.43 -8.04 -1.22
CA TYR A 232 -9.36 -7.38 -1.95
C TYR A 232 -9.77 -7.04 -3.39
N ALA A 233 -10.47 -7.96 -4.07
CA ALA A 233 -10.95 -7.76 -5.43
C ALA A 233 -11.94 -6.59 -5.54
N ALA A 234 -12.86 -6.44 -4.59
CA ALA A 234 -13.79 -5.31 -4.57
C ALA A 234 -13.04 -4.00 -4.34
N ASN A 235 -12.03 -4.01 -3.47
CA ASN A 235 -11.19 -2.85 -3.22
C ASN A 235 -10.35 -2.46 -4.47
N CYS A 236 -9.83 -3.42 -5.23
CA CYS A 236 -9.13 -3.11 -6.48
C CYS A 236 -10.05 -2.49 -7.53
N LEU A 237 -11.28 -2.99 -7.67
CA LEU A 237 -12.27 -2.41 -8.59
C LEU A 237 -12.68 -1.00 -8.14
N LEU A 238 -12.93 -0.81 -6.85
CA LEU A 238 -13.21 0.51 -6.27
C LEU A 238 -12.02 1.46 -6.45
N ALA A 239 -10.78 0.98 -6.31
CA ALA A 239 -9.58 1.78 -6.53
C ALA A 239 -9.47 2.29 -7.96
N ARG A 240 -9.82 1.46 -8.96
CA ARG A 240 -9.93 1.93 -10.34
C ARG A 240 -10.95 3.05 -10.47
N LYS A 241 -12.17 2.86 -9.93
CA LYS A 241 -13.24 3.87 -9.99
C LYS A 241 -12.82 5.18 -9.30
N LEU A 242 -12.19 5.09 -8.12
CA LEU A 242 -11.66 6.25 -7.39
C LEU A 242 -10.59 6.98 -8.21
N SER A 243 -9.71 6.24 -8.88
CA SER A 243 -8.67 6.81 -9.76
C SER A 243 -9.30 7.51 -10.97
N GLU A 244 -10.30 6.90 -11.62
CA GLU A 244 -11.10 7.55 -12.69
C GLU A 244 -11.78 8.83 -12.24
N SER A 245 -12.18 8.88 -10.97
CA SER A 245 -12.80 10.05 -10.38
C SER A 245 -11.78 11.11 -9.93
N GLY A 246 -10.48 10.89 -10.15
CA GLY A 246 -9.43 11.85 -9.83
C GLY A 246 -9.00 11.86 -8.35
N VAL A 247 -9.18 10.77 -7.62
CA VAL A 247 -8.57 10.60 -6.29
C VAL A 247 -7.06 10.42 -6.46
N ARG A 248 -6.26 11.24 -5.76
CA ARG A 248 -4.80 11.30 -5.94
C ARG A 248 -4.05 10.10 -5.38
N PHE A 249 -4.56 9.53 -4.29
CA PHE A 249 -3.93 8.38 -3.65
C PHE A 249 -4.97 7.43 -3.08
N VAL A 250 -4.97 6.19 -3.58
CA VAL A 250 -5.84 5.13 -3.07
C VAL A 250 -4.96 4.04 -2.47
N GLN A 251 -5.16 3.75 -1.20
CA GLN A 251 -4.34 2.80 -0.45
C GLN A 251 -5.14 1.57 -0.06
N LEU A 252 -4.66 0.40 -0.44
CA LEU A 252 -5.28 -0.88 -0.12
C LEU A 252 -4.40 -1.59 0.92
N TYR A 253 -4.98 -1.93 2.06
CA TYR A 253 -4.37 -2.85 3.02
C TYR A 253 -5.01 -4.22 2.90
N HIS A 254 -4.19 -5.26 2.76
CA HIS A 254 -4.62 -6.65 2.77
C HIS A 254 -3.87 -7.42 3.85
N GLN A 255 -4.56 -7.76 4.94
CA GLN A 255 -3.96 -8.47 6.07
C GLN A 255 -3.74 -9.96 5.76
N GLY A 256 -2.87 -10.62 6.52
CA GLY A 256 -2.69 -12.08 6.48
C GLY A 256 -1.33 -12.58 5.99
N TRP A 257 -0.37 -11.69 5.73
CA TRP A 257 0.98 -12.03 5.21
C TRP A 257 2.01 -12.35 6.31
N ASP A 258 1.52 -12.78 7.48
CA ASP A 258 2.31 -13.03 8.68
C ASP A 258 2.47 -14.50 9.05
N GLN A 259 2.87 -15.32 8.07
CA GLN A 259 2.93 -16.77 8.22
C GLN A 259 4.15 -17.23 9.02
N HIS A 260 4.01 -17.21 10.34
CA HIS A 260 4.92 -17.85 11.30
C HIS A 260 4.66 -19.35 11.49
N GLY A 261 3.61 -19.89 10.86
CA GLY A 261 3.28 -21.31 10.75
C GLY A 261 2.33 -21.52 9.56
N ASN A 262 2.04 -22.77 9.20
CA ASN A 262 1.13 -23.15 8.12
C ASN A 262 1.34 -22.40 6.79
N LEU A 263 2.59 -21.97 6.53
CA LEU A 263 2.93 -21.08 5.44
C LEU A 263 2.54 -21.63 4.07
N PRO A 264 2.78 -22.92 3.73
CA PRO A 264 2.34 -23.46 2.46
C PRO A 264 0.84 -23.21 2.21
N ASN A 265 -0.03 -23.59 3.14
CA ASN A 265 -1.48 -23.50 2.94
C ASN A 265 -2.00 -22.05 2.98
N GLU A 266 -1.53 -21.24 3.94
CA GLU A 266 -1.97 -19.84 4.06
C GLU A 266 -1.51 -19.00 2.86
N MET A 267 -0.30 -19.26 2.34
CA MET A 267 0.22 -18.54 1.17
C MET A 267 -0.62 -18.78 -0.08
N ALA A 268 -1.09 -20.02 -0.33
CA ALA A 268 -2.01 -20.26 -1.45
C ALA A 268 -3.35 -19.52 -1.32
N GLY A 269 -3.83 -19.32 -0.08
CA GLY A 269 -5.00 -18.51 0.21
C GLY A 269 -4.76 -17.03 -0.14
N GLN A 270 -3.71 -16.45 0.43
CA GLN A 270 -3.35 -15.05 0.19
C GLN A 270 -3.10 -14.74 -1.28
N ALA A 271 -2.39 -15.61 -2.00
CA ALA A 271 -2.14 -15.42 -3.42
C ALA A 271 -3.43 -15.43 -4.25
N ARG A 272 -4.38 -16.32 -3.92
CA ARG A 272 -5.69 -16.37 -4.59
C ARG A 272 -6.49 -15.08 -4.38
N ASP A 273 -6.43 -14.51 -3.18
CA ASP A 273 -7.17 -13.29 -2.84
C ASP A 273 -6.65 -12.07 -3.63
N VAL A 274 -5.35 -12.02 -3.96
CA VAL A 274 -4.72 -10.82 -4.55
C VAL A 274 -4.34 -10.93 -6.02
N ASP A 275 -3.97 -12.10 -6.53
CA ASP A 275 -3.30 -12.23 -7.83
C ASP A 275 -4.16 -11.71 -8.99
N GLN A 276 -5.37 -12.26 -9.13
CA GLN A 276 -6.25 -11.91 -10.24
C GLN A 276 -6.62 -10.42 -10.23
N ALA A 277 -7.03 -9.90 -9.06
CA ALA A 277 -7.49 -8.52 -8.94
C ALA A 277 -6.35 -7.49 -9.08
N SER A 278 -5.14 -7.81 -8.63
CA SER A 278 -3.97 -6.94 -8.82
C SER A 278 -3.63 -6.81 -10.30
N ALA A 279 -3.60 -7.94 -11.03
CA ALA A 279 -3.35 -7.94 -12.46
C ALA A 279 -4.48 -7.26 -13.24
N ALA A 280 -5.74 -7.48 -12.83
CA ALA A 280 -6.91 -6.84 -13.43
C ALA A 280 -6.85 -5.31 -13.26
N LEU A 281 -6.46 -4.80 -12.09
CA LEU A 281 -6.33 -3.36 -11.85
C LEU A 281 -5.35 -2.70 -12.83
N VAL A 282 -4.16 -3.29 -13.01
CA VAL A 282 -3.16 -2.76 -13.96
C VAL A 282 -3.73 -2.77 -15.38
N MET A 283 -4.34 -3.88 -15.80
CA MET A 283 -4.86 -4.00 -17.17
C MET A 283 -6.11 -3.17 -17.43
N ASP A 284 -6.99 -2.98 -16.45
CA ASP A 284 -8.19 -2.13 -16.56
C ASP A 284 -7.78 -0.65 -16.65
N LEU A 285 -6.83 -0.20 -15.81
CA LEU A 285 -6.24 1.14 -15.95
C LEU A 285 -5.59 1.32 -17.32
N LYS A 286 -4.88 0.31 -17.84
CA LYS A 286 -4.28 0.36 -19.19
C LYS A 286 -5.33 0.47 -20.29
N GLN A 287 -6.40 -0.34 -20.23
CA GLN A 287 -7.50 -0.30 -21.21
C GLN A 287 -8.21 1.05 -21.25
N ARG A 288 -8.21 1.77 -20.14
CA ARG A 288 -8.81 3.09 -20.00
C ARG A 288 -7.87 4.25 -20.33
N GLY A 289 -6.59 3.96 -20.61
CA GLY A 289 -5.56 4.98 -20.85
C GLY A 289 -5.10 5.71 -19.59
N LEU A 290 -5.39 5.16 -18.40
CA LEU A 290 -5.07 5.78 -17.11
C LEU A 290 -3.76 5.26 -16.51
N LEU A 291 -3.23 4.14 -17.02
CA LEU A 291 -2.00 3.56 -16.47
C LEU A 291 -0.78 4.48 -16.64
N ASP A 292 -0.73 5.27 -17.72
CA ASP A 292 0.38 6.20 -17.95
C ASP A 292 0.40 7.37 -16.94
N GLU A 293 -0.75 7.70 -16.35
CA GLU A 293 -0.91 8.75 -15.33
C GLU A 293 -1.08 8.19 -13.90
N THR A 294 -1.12 6.88 -13.73
CA THR A 294 -1.32 6.21 -12.44
C THR A 294 -0.18 5.26 -12.14
N LEU A 295 0.56 5.52 -11.05
CA LEU A 295 1.54 4.58 -10.52
C LEU A 295 0.85 3.55 -9.61
N VAL A 296 0.83 2.29 -10.03
CA VAL A 296 0.37 1.17 -9.21
C VAL A 296 1.56 0.55 -8.50
N ILE A 297 1.48 0.37 -7.18
CA ILE A 297 2.54 -0.22 -6.36
C ILE A 297 1.95 -1.40 -5.58
N TRP A 298 2.61 -2.55 -5.65
CA TRP A 298 2.22 -3.75 -4.92
C TRP A 298 3.42 -4.33 -4.17
N GLY A 299 3.22 -4.62 -2.88
CA GLY A 299 4.28 -5.13 -2.02
C GLY A 299 3.90 -5.05 -0.56
N GLY A 300 4.90 -5.30 0.29
CA GLY A 300 4.80 -5.22 1.74
C GLY A 300 6.05 -4.60 2.35
N GLU A 301 6.10 -4.62 3.68
CA GLU A 301 7.09 -3.93 4.49
C GLU A 301 8.42 -4.67 4.66
N PHE A 302 8.42 -6.00 4.47
CA PHE A 302 9.63 -6.83 4.40
C PHE A 302 9.32 -8.23 3.84
N GLY A 303 10.37 -9.03 3.63
CA GLY A 303 10.28 -10.42 3.21
C GLY A 303 10.22 -11.40 4.37
N ARG A 304 10.37 -12.69 4.05
CA ARG A 304 10.44 -13.80 5.00
C ARG A 304 11.74 -14.55 4.84
N THR A 305 12.27 -15.08 5.94
CA THR A 305 13.54 -15.80 5.96
C THR A 305 13.53 -17.00 5.00
N ASN A 306 14.70 -17.39 4.52
CA ASN A 306 14.88 -18.60 3.72
C ASN A 306 14.98 -19.89 4.58
N TYR A 307 14.90 -19.75 5.90
CA TYR A 307 14.94 -20.83 6.87
C TYR A 307 13.64 -20.91 7.69
N SER A 308 13.39 -22.07 8.30
CA SER A 308 12.20 -22.31 9.13
C SER A 308 12.33 -21.63 10.48
N GLN A 309 11.27 -20.94 10.89
CA GLN A 309 11.09 -20.62 12.30
C GLN A 309 10.67 -21.89 13.04
N GLY A 310 11.38 -22.23 14.11
CA GLY A 310 11.18 -23.48 14.81
C GLY A 310 11.68 -24.69 14.02
N LYS A 311 11.12 -25.85 14.39
CA LYS A 311 11.38 -27.12 13.72
C LYS A 311 10.78 -27.10 12.30
N LEU A 312 11.55 -27.59 11.34
CA LEU A 312 11.07 -27.79 9.98
C LEU A 312 10.21 -29.07 9.92
N GLU A 313 8.92 -28.90 9.67
CA GLU A 313 8.02 -30.00 9.26
C GLU A 313 7.75 -29.91 7.75
N PRO A 314 7.53 -31.02 7.03
CA PRO A 314 7.41 -30.99 5.57
C PRO A 314 6.26 -30.15 5.01
N ASP A 315 5.12 -30.12 5.69
CA ASP A 315 3.85 -29.57 5.23
C ASP A 315 3.32 -28.42 6.10
N ASN A 316 3.95 -28.17 7.26
CA ASN A 316 3.52 -27.15 8.19
C ASN A 316 4.71 -26.47 8.89
N TYR A 317 5.23 -25.43 8.27
CA TYR A 317 6.29 -24.59 8.80
C TYR A 317 5.94 -23.11 8.62
N GLY A 318 6.71 -22.24 9.27
CA GLY A 318 6.66 -20.81 9.04
C GLY A 318 8.05 -20.21 8.90
N ARG A 319 8.09 -18.91 8.64
CA ARG A 319 9.32 -18.16 8.43
C ARG A 319 9.31 -16.87 9.25
N ASP A 320 10.48 -16.49 9.72
CA ASP A 320 10.69 -15.26 10.46
C ASP A 320 10.73 -14.06 9.50
N HIS A 321 10.73 -12.83 10.03
CA HIS A 321 10.86 -11.61 9.24
C HIS A 321 12.24 -11.50 8.61
N HIS A 322 12.28 -11.01 7.37
CA HIS A 322 13.52 -10.76 6.63
C HIS A 322 13.51 -9.41 5.93
N PRO A 323 13.93 -8.34 6.62
CA PRO A 323 13.89 -6.98 6.06
C PRO A 323 15.06 -6.63 5.14
N ARG A 324 16.00 -7.56 4.91
CA ARG A 324 17.27 -7.27 4.22
C ARG A 324 17.25 -7.49 2.72
N CYS A 325 16.31 -8.27 2.22
CA CYS A 325 16.03 -8.38 0.80
C CYS A 325 14.60 -8.87 0.62
N PHE A 326 13.82 -8.14 -0.16
CA PHE A 326 12.46 -8.53 -0.54
C PHE A 326 12.08 -7.88 -1.85
N SER A 327 10.90 -8.24 -2.34
CA SER A 327 10.43 -7.81 -3.64
C SER A 327 9.15 -6.99 -3.55
N ILE A 328 9.09 -5.96 -4.38
CA ILE A 328 7.88 -5.22 -4.72
C ILE A 328 7.81 -5.09 -6.24
N TRP A 329 6.66 -4.74 -6.78
CA TRP A 329 6.56 -4.31 -8.17
C TRP A 329 5.78 -3.02 -8.30
N MET A 330 6.12 -2.26 -9.34
CA MET A 330 5.43 -1.04 -9.75
C MET A 330 4.99 -1.17 -11.21
N ALA A 331 3.92 -0.49 -11.60
CA ALA A 331 3.45 -0.43 -12.98
C ALA A 331 2.85 0.95 -13.27
N GLY A 332 3.05 1.45 -14.49
CA GLY A 332 2.49 2.74 -14.91
C GLY A 332 3.18 3.97 -14.30
N GLY A 333 2.59 5.15 -14.48
CA GLY A 333 3.04 6.41 -13.88
C GLY A 333 4.50 6.77 -14.17
N GLY A 334 5.03 6.41 -15.35
CA GLY A 334 6.40 6.71 -15.77
C GLY A 334 7.49 5.76 -15.26
N VAL A 335 7.13 4.69 -14.52
CA VAL A 335 8.09 3.64 -14.16
C VAL A 335 8.47 2.82 -15.40
N LYS A 336 9.73 2.39 -15.49
CA LYS A 336 10.24 1.58 -16.59
C LYS A 336 9.62 0.18 -16.58
N PRO A 337 8.81 -0.20 -17.57
CA PRO A 337 8.15 -1.50 -17.59
C PRO A 337 9.10 -2.62 -18.04
N GLY A 338 8.77 -3.87 -17.69
CA GLY A 338 9.45 -5.07 -18.17
C GLY A 338 10.87 -5.24 -17.66
N ILE A 339 11.16 -4.78 -16.45
CA ILE A 339 12.49 -4.91 -15.82
C ILE A 339 12.43 -5.65 -14.49
N VAL A 340 13.52 -6.35 -14.18
CA VAL A 340 13.83 -6.86 -12.85
C VAL A 340 15.08 -6.17 -12.34
N TYR A 341 14.92 -5.30 -11.35
CA TYR A 341 15.98 -4.47 -10.80
C TYR A 341 16.56 -5.07 -9.51
N GLY A 342 17.89 -5.01 -9.39
CA GLY A 342 18.65 -5.55 -8.27
C GLY A 342 18.95 -7.05 -8.36
N GLU A 343 19.78 -7.54 -7.45
CA GLU A 343 20.17 -8.94 -7.38
C GLU A 343 20.41 -9.36 -5.93
N THR A 344 19.95 -10.57 -5.59
CA THR A 344 20.21 -11.22 -4.30
C THR A 344 21.16 -12.39 -4.49
N ASP A 345 21.75 -12.88 -3.41
CA ASP A 345 22.44 -14.16 -3.42
C ASP A 345 21.50 -15.33 -3.76
N ASP A 346 22.09 -16.50 -4.05
CA ASP A 346 21.37 -17.74 -4.38
C ASP A 346 20.42 -18.23 -3.27
N PHE A 347 20.57 -17.66 -2.07
CA PHE A 347 19.80 -17.98 -0.89
C PHE A 347 18.60 -17.05 -0.70
N GLY A 348 18.51 -15.95 -1.45
CA GLY A 348 17.55 -14.87 -1.21
C GLY A 348 17.69 -14.29 0.20
N TYR A 349 18.92 -14.20 0.70
CA TYR A 349 19.22 -13.74 2.06
C TYR A 349 19.92 -12.38 2.08
N ASN A 350 20.84 -12.13 1.14
CA ASN A 350 21.55 -10.86 1.00
C ASN A 350 21.34 -10.25 -0.38
N ILE A 351 21.37 -8.92 -0.44
CA ILE A 351 21.50 -8.17 -1.70
C ILE A 351 22.97 -8.20 -2.13
N VAL A 352 23.22 -8.55 -3.39
CA VAL A 352 24.56 -8.54 -4.00
C VAL A 352 24.74 -7.42 -5.01
N LYS A 353 23.65 -6.84 -5.53
CA LYS A 353 23.70 -5.75 -6.50
C LYS A 353 22.48 -4.82 -6.41
N ASP A 354 22.73 -3.53 -6.63
CA ASP A 354 21.76 -2.45 -6.75
C ASP A 354 20.69 -2.43 -5.63
N PRO A 355 21.09 -2.23 -4.36
CA PRO A 355 20.15 -2.19 -3.23
C PRO A 355 19.22 -0.98 -3.33
N VAL A 356 17.95 -1.17 -2.97
CA VAL A 356 16.96 -0.09 -2.91
C VAL A 356 16.45 0.03 -1.48
N HIS A 357 16.78 1.15 -0.82
CA HIS A 357 16.26 1.43 0.51
C HIS A 357 14.82 1.96 0.44
N VAL A 358 14.02 1.80 1.51
CA VAL A 358 12.66 2.35 1.59
C VAL A 358 12.60 3.85 1.27
N HIS A 359 13.60 4.62 1.73
CA HIS A 359 13.66 6.06 1.39
C HIS A 359 13.96 6.32 -0.08
N ASP A 360 14.75 5.48 -0.74
CA ASP A 360 15.06 5.63 -2.17
C ASP A 360 13.81 5.32 -2.99
N LEU A 361 13.02 4.33 -2.57
CA LEU A 361 11.69 4.07 -3.11
C LEU A 361 10.77 5.29 -2.95
N HIS A 362 10.67 5.89 -1.74
CA HIS A 362 9.86 7.10 -1.52
C HIS A 362 10.29 8.27 -2.40
N ALA A 363 11.60 8.53 -2.49
CA ALA A 363 12.15 9.58 -3.33
C ALA A 363 11.78 9.34 -4.81
N THR A 364 11.89 8.09 -5.27
CA THR A 364 11.55 7.71 -6.65
C THR A 364 10.05 7.83 -6.92
N ILE A 365 9.19 7.39 -6.01
CA ILE A 365 7.73 7.55 -6.13
C ILE A 365 7.36 9.03 -6.25
N LEU A 366 7.87 9.88 -5.35
CA LEU A 366 7.58 11.31 -5.40
C LEU A 366 8.09 11.96 -6.69
N HIS A 367 9.26 11.55 -7.17
CA HIS A 367 9.81 12.01 -8.44
C HIS A 367 8.88 11.64 -9.63
N LEU A 368 8.41 10.38 -9.69
CA LEU A 368 7.46 9.93 -10.70
C LEU A 368 6.14 10.73 -10.65
N MET A 369 5.73 11.16 -9.45
CA MET A 369 4.57 12.03 -9.26
C MET A 369 4.86 13.52 -9.52
N GLY A 370 6.02 13.86 -10.06
CA GLY A 370 6.40 15.25 -10.40
C GLY A 370 6.81 16.10 -9.20
N LEU A 371 7.10 15.50 -8.05
CA LEU A 371 7.50 16.19 -6.82
C LEU A 371 8.98 16.01 -6.53
N ASP A 372 9.63 17.12 -6.18
CA ASP A 372 10.94 17.09 -5.55
C ASP A 372 10.78 16.82 -4.04
N HIS A 373 11.12 15.60 -3.62
CA HIS A 373 10.97 15.18 -2.23
C HIS A 373 11.80 16.03 -1.26
N GLU A 374 12.88 16.67 -1.72
CA GLU A 374 13.73 17.54 -0.89
C GLU A 374 13.08 18.88 -0.59
N ARG A 375 12.16 19.32 -1.46
CA ARG A 375 11.41 20.57 -1.32
C ARG A 375 10.09 20.40 -0.59
N LEU A 376 9.65 19.17 -0.37
CA LEU A 376 8.45 18.85 0.39
C LEU A 376 8.71 19.03 1.90
N VAL A 377 8.72 20.29 2.33
CA VAL A 377 9.13 20.72 3.66
C VAL A 377 8.01 21.50 4.35
N PHE A 378 7.67 21.09 5.58
CA PHE A 378 6.64 21.73 6.40
C PHE A 378 7.23 22.27 7.71
N LYS A 379 6.77 23.46 8.16
CA LYS A 379 7.21 24.05 9.43
C LYS A 379 6.26 23.64 10.55
N HIS A 380 6.75 22.85 11.50
CA HIS A 380 6.00 22.39 12.64
C HIS A 380 6.79 22.64 13.93
N LEU A 381 6.15 23.26 14.94
CA LEU A 381 6.75 23.58 16.25
C LEU A 381 8.14 24.25 16.16
N GLY A 382 8.31 25.14 15.18
CA GLY A 382 9.56 25.87 14.97
C GLY A 382 10.64 25.13 14.17
N ARG A 383 10.47 23.84 13.87
CA ARG A 383 11.39 23.06 13.02
C ARG A 383 10.82 22.87 11.61
N ARG A 384 11.68 22.89 10.60
CA ARG A 384 11.36 22.50 9.22
C ARG A 384 11.58 21.00 9.06
N TYR A 385 10.53 20.28 8.70
CA TYR A 385 10.56 18.84 8.46
C TYR A 385 10.45 18.57 6.96
N ARG A 386 11.45 17.91 6.38
CA ARG A 386 11.27 17.22 5.11
C ARG A 386 10.38 16.00 5.35
N LEU A 387 9.33 15.84 4.54
CA LEU A 387 8.31 14.82 4.79
C LEU A 387 8.87 13.39 4.70
N THR A 388 9.74 13.13 3.74
CA THR A 388 10.50 11.86 3.55
C THR A 388 11.69 11.66 4.49
N ASP A 389 11.82 12.52 5.52
CA ASP A 389 12.96 12.55 6.43
C ASP A 389 14.32 12.78 5.71
N VAL A 390 15.45 12.80 6.41
CA VAL A 390 16.76 13.29 5.89
C VAL A 390 17.54 12.34 4.96
N SER A 391 16.91 11.29 4.43
CA SER A 391 17.55 10.36 3.47
C SER A 391 16.72 10.17 2.19
N GLY A 392 17.19 9.32 1.29
CA GLY A 392 16.53 8.99 0.02
C GLY A 392 17.22 9.61 -1.19
N ARG A 393 17.38 8.82 -2.24
CA ARG A 393 17.84 9.23 -3.56
C ARG A 393 16.92 8.64 -4.62
N VAL A 394 16.69 9.40 -5.68
CA VAL A 394 15.92 8.91 -6.84
C VAL A 394 16.72 7.81 -7.54
N VAL A 395 16.11 6.64 -7.73
CA VAL A 395 16.70 5.51 -8.44
C VAL A 395 16.37 5.64 -9.93
N ASN A 396 17.20 6.38 -10.66
CA ASN A 396 16.94 6.73 -12.06
C ASN A 396 16.79 5.51 -12.98
N ASP A 397 17.42 4.39 -12.65
CA ASP A 397 17.34 3.16 -13.44
C ASP A 397 15.92 2.55 -13.47
N LEU A 398 15.03 2.97 -12.57
CA LEU A 398 13.63 2.55 -12.51
C LEU A 398 12.70 3.43 -13.36
N ILE A 399 13.21 4.50 -13.98
CA ILE A 399 12.41 5.50 -14.72
C ILE A 399 12.52 5.23 -16.22
N ALA A 400 11.41 5.39 -16.95
CA ALA A 400 11.28 5.07 -18.38
C ALA A 400 11.99 6.06 -19.32
#